data_AF-A0A5E4PTI8-F1
#
_entry.id   AF-A0A5E4PTI8-F1
#
_cell.length_a   1.000
_cell.length_b   1.000
_cell.length_c   1.000
_cell.angle_alpha   90.00
_cell.angle_beta   90.00
_cell.angle_gamma   90.00
#
_symmetry.space_group_name_H-M   'P 1'
#
loop_
_entity.id
_entity.type
_entity.pdbx_description
1 polymer ?
#
loop_
_entity_poly.entity_id
_entity_poly.type
_entity_poly.pdbx_seq_one_letter_code
_entity_poly.pdbx_strand_id
1 'polypeptide(L)'
;MGIYGPKKPESWWVSAVLQTIRAVVLVYDVITFPIHLIVQWPWRKRALSRRIKARIIESSDSSFTVRSLTEPCELHQRLVRDQVTTMESMLRAAAARWQNRRCLGTRTVLSEEDEPQPNGRVFKKYKMGDYVWRSSIELEKEAKNFAAGLRELGCQPRRNVVIGHNIRDAR
;
A
#
# COMPACT_ATOMS: atom_id res chain seq x y z
N MET A 1 21.08 29.92 -3.32
CA MET A 1 21.99 28.98 -4.01
C MET A 1 23.10 28.60 -3.03
N GLY A 2 22.89 27.59 -2.19
CA GLY A 2 23.85 27.16 -1.17
C GLY A 2 24.11 25.67 -1.33
N ILE A 3 25.07 25.34 -2.19
CA ILE A 3 25.49 23.97 -2.49
C ILE A 3 26.17 23.44 -1.22
N TYR A 4 25.46 22.62 -0.44
CA TYR A 4 26.07 21.76 0.57
C TYR A 4 26.87 20.67 -0.17
N GLY A 5 28.07 21.03 -0.64
CA GLY A 5 29.10 20.07 -0.99
C GLY A 5 29.62 19.38 0.28
N PRO A 6 30.06 18.12 0.20
CA PRO A 6 30.56 17.41 1.38
C PRO A 6 31.74 18.18 1.99
N LYS A 7 31.58 18.68 3.22
CA LYS A 7 32.67 19.29 3.99
C LYS A 7 33.80 18.27 4.12
N LYS A 8 34.99 18.63 3.64
CA LYS A 8 36.19 17.82 3.88
C LYS A 8 36.46 17.79 5.39
N PRO A 9 36.77 16.64 5.99
CA PRO A 9 37.06 16.56 7.42
C PRO A 9 38.30 17.38 7.75
N GLU A 10 38.18 18.22 8.78
CA GLU A 10 39.20 19.19 9.22
C GLU A 10 40.46 18.51 9.82
N SER A 11 40.39 17.22 10.16
CA SER A 11 41.48 16.47 10.80
C SER A 11 41.64 15.07 10.21
N TRP A 12 42.88 14.65 10.02
CA TRP A 12 43.24 13.38 9.38
C TRP A 12 42.74 12.15 10.15
N TRP A 13 42.68 12.24 11.49
CA TRP A 13 42.12 11.19 12.33
C TRP A 13 40.64 10.97 12.09
N VAL A 14 39.88 12.03 11.82
CA VAL A 14 38.44 11.94 11.49
C VAL A 14 38.25 11.19 10.17
N SER A 15 39.11 11.47 9.17
CA SER A 15 39.13 10.71 7.91
C SER A 15 39.41 9.22 8.13
N ALA A 16 40.41 8.91 8.96
CA ALA A 16 40.79 7.53 9.27
C ALA A 16 39.64 6.76 9.93
N VAL A 17 38.99 7.37 10.94
CA VAL A 17 37.82 6.77 11.61
C VAL A 17 36.66 6.54 10.64
N LEU A 18 36.34 7.54 9.79
CA LEU A 18 35.28 7.41 8.80
C LEU A 18 35.58 6.32 7.76
N GLN A 19 36.84 6.14 7.37
CA GLN A 19 37.26 5.06 6.49
C GLN A 19 37.09 3.69 7.15
N THR A 20 37.44 3.55 8.42
CA THR A 20 37.23 2.30 9.18
C THR A 20 35.75 1.95 9.29
N ILE A 21 34.90 2.93 9.61
CA ILE A 21 33.44 2.72 9.68
C ILE A 21 32.91 2.27 8.31
N ARG A 22 33.31 2.94 7.22
CA ARG A 22 32.91 2.53 5.86
C ARG A 22 33.38 1.13 5.51
N ALA A 23 34.60 0.75 5.91
CA ALA A 23 35.12 -0.59 5.69
C ALA A 23 34.27 -1.66 6.42
N VAL A 24 33.90 -1.40 7.68
CA VAL A 24 33.04 -2.30 8.46
C VAL A 24 31.64 -2.41 7.85
N VAL A 25 31.03 -1.29 7.45
CA VAL A 25 29.72 -1.30 6.77
C VAL A 25 29.79 -2.05 5.45
N LEU A 26 30.85 -1.88 4.67
CA LEU A 26 31.05 -2.60 3.41
C LEU A 26 31.17 -4.12 3.64
N VAL A 27 31.90 -4.55 4.67
CA VAL A 27 31.98 -5.98 5.03
C VAL A 27 30.62 -6.52 5.44
N TYR A 28 29.87 -5.76 6.26
CA TYR A 28 28.51 -6.13 6.65
C TYR A 28 27.58 -6.25 5.44
N ASP A 29 27.64 -5.32 4.49
CA ASP A 29 26.83 -5.36 3.27
C ASP A 29 27.22 -6.54 2.37
N VAL A 30 28.51 -6.85 2.22
CA VAL A 30 28.99 -7.99 1.44
C VAL A 30 28.48 -9.33 1.99
N ILE A 31 28.36 -9.45 3.32
CA ILE A 31 27.84 -10.67 3.97
C ILE A 31 26.31 -10.70 3.94
N THR A 32 25.67 -9.58 4.24
CA THR A 32 24.21 -9.47 4.39
C THR A 32 23.49 -9.50 3.04
N PHE A 33 24.10 -8.95 1.98
CA PHE A 33 23.53 -8.91 0.64
C PHE A 33 23.21 -10.29 0.04
N PRO A 34 24.11 -11.29 0.00
CA PRO A 34 23.79 -12.61 -0.53
C PRO A 34 22.69 -13.30 0.30
N ILE A 35 22.67 -13.11 1.63
CA ILE A 35 21.61 -13.63 2.50
C ILE A 35 20.26 -13.03 2.11
N HIS A 36 20.17 -11.71 1.91
CA HIS A 36 18.94 -11.06 1.45
C HIS A 36 18.52 -11.52 0.05
N LEU A 37 19.46 -11.70 -0.88
CA LEU A 37 19.13 -12.21 -2.22
C LEU A 37 18.52 -13.61 -2.15
N ILE A 38 19.06 -14.49 -1.29
CA ILE A 38 18.53 -15.83 -1.06
C ILE A 38 17.17 -15.77 -0.38
N VAL A 39 16.93 -14.89 0.60
CA VAL A 39 15.63 -14.82 1.31
C VAL A 39 14.53 -14.21 0.43
N GLN A 40 14.83 -13.24 -0.42
CA GLN A 40 13.82 -12.52 -1.21
C GLN A 40 13.40 -13.23 -2.52
N TRP A 41 14.22 -14.16 -3.03
CA TRP A 41 14.01 -14.90 -4.29
C TRP A 41 13.60 -13.97 -5.46
N PRO A 42 14.35 -12.89 -5.74
CA PRO A 42 13.95 -11.89 -6.74
C PRO A 42 13.83 -12.48 -8.15
N TRP A 43 14.64 -13.49 -8.50
CA TRP A 43 14.54 -14.20 -9.78
C TRP A 43 13.20 -14.89 -9.96
N ARG A 44 12.62 -15.48 -8.89
CA ARG A 44 11.31 -16.13 -8.95
C ARG A 44 10.20 -15.10 -9.17
N LYS A 45 10.26 -13.96 -8.47
CA LYS A 45 9.34 -12.83 -8.70
C LYS A 45 9.44 -12.30 -10.13
N ARG A 46 10.67 -12.17 -10.65
CA ARG A 46 10.93 -11.72 -12.02
C ARG A 46 10.43 -12.71 -13.07
N ALA A 47 10.64 -14.01 -12.86
CA ALA A 47 10.12 -15.07 -13.73
C ALA A 47 8.58 -15.08 -13.74
N LEU A 48 7.94 -14.98 -12.58
CA LEU A 48 6.48 -14.89 -12.46
C LEU A 48 5.90 -13.62 -13.10
N SER A 49 6.64 -12.52 -13.08
CA SER A 49 6.23 -11.28 -13.74
C SER A 49 6.32 -11.36 -15.27
N ARG A 50 7.41 -11.98 -15.77
CA ARG A 50 7.70 -12.15 -17.20
C ARG A 50 6.91 -13.25 -17.89
N ARG A 51 6.21 -14.12 -17.15
CA ARG A 51 5.39 -15.18 -17.74
C ARG A 51 4.32 -14.58 -18.66
N ILE A 52 4.06 -15.24 -19.78
CA ILE A 52 2.97 -14.87 -20.69
C ILE A 52 1.65 -15.11 -19.93
N LYS A 53 0.88 -14.04 -19.74
CA LYS A 53 -0.37 -14.09 -18.95
C LYS A 53 -1.58 -14.41 -19.81
N ALA A 54 -1.52 -14.10 -21.10
CA ALA A 54 -2.62 -14.27 -22.03
C ALA A 54 -2.12 -14.54 -23.45
N ARG A 55 -2.94 -15.19 -24.26
CA ARG A 55 -2.68 -15.49 -25.67
C ARG A 55 -3.87 -15.01 -26.52
N ILE A 56 -3.57 -14.49 -27.71
CA ILE A 56 -4.57 -14.17 -28.72
C ILE A 56 -5.02 -15.48 -29.37
N ILE A 57 -6.31 -15.76 -29.35
CA ILE A 57 -6.89 -16.97 -29.95
C ILE A 57 -7.34 -16.69 -31.37
N GLU A 58 -7.98 -15.55 -31.57
CA GLU A 58 -8.53 -15.12 -32.85
C GLU A 58 -8.18 -13.65 -33.07
N SER A 59 -7.79 -13.32 -34.31
CA SER A 59 -7.56 -11.96 -34.78
C SER A 59 -8.31 -11.76 -36.09
N SER A 60 -9.33 -10.90 -36.04
CA SER A 60 -10.06 -10.39 -37.19
C SER A 60 -9.64 -8.94 -37.45
N ASP A 61 -9.87 -8.41 -38.66
CA ASP A 61 -9.53 -7.01 -39.00
C ASP A 61 -10.15 -5.97 -38.05
N SER A 62 -11.28 -6.30 -37.41
CA SER A 62 -12.00 -5.43 -36.48
C SER A 62 -11.87 -5.78 -34.99
N SER A 63 -11.32 -6.94 -34.63
CA SER A 63 -11.28 -7.38 -33.21
C SER A 63 -10.26 -8.48 -32.94
N PHE A 64 -9.67 -8.47 -31.75
CA PHE A 64 -8.82 -9.55 -31.26
C PHE A 64 -9.37 -10.13 -29.96
N THR A 65 -9.47 -11.46 -29.90
CA THR A 65 -9.96 -12.18 -28.71
C THR A 65 -8.77 -12.71 -27.91
N VAL A 66 -8.66 -12.28 -26.66
CA VAL A 66 -7.56 -12.64 -25.75
C VAL A 66 -8.08 -13.57 -24.67
N ARG A 67 -7.38 -14.69 -24.45
CA ARG A 67 -7.66 -15.61 -23.34
C ARG A 67 -6.49 -15.63 -22.36
N SER A 68 -6.80 -15.56 -21.07
CA SER A 68 -5.84 -15.82 -20.00
C SER A 68 -5.29 -17.24 -20.12
N LEU A 69 -3.96 -17.39 -20.02
CA LEU A 69 -3.31 -18.70 -19.94
C LEU A 69 -3.34 -19.27 -18.51
N THR A 70 -3.70 -18.44 -17.52
CA THR A 70 -3.83 -18.88 -16.13
C THR A 70 -5.24 -19.39 -15.89
N GLU A 71 -5.35 -20.60 -15.37
CA GLU A 71 -6.62 -21.19 -14.96
C GLU A 71 -7.28 -20.35 -13.86
N PRO A 72 -8.61 -20.20 -13.88
CA PRO A 72 -9.31 -19.47 -12.84
C PRO A 72 -9.11 -20.14 -11.49
N CYS A 73 -8.63 -19.39 -10.51
CA CYS A 73 -8.52 -19.90 -9.15
C CYS A 73 -9.91 -20.19 -8.56
N GLU A 74 -9.95 -21.03 -7.54
CA GLU A 74 -11.19 -21.43 -6.87
C GLU A 74 -12.02 -20.20 -6.41
N LEU A 75 -11.35 -19.16 -5.92
CA LEU A 75 -12.01 -17.91 -5.53
C LEU A 75 -12.77 -17.28 -6.71
N HIS A 76 -12.15 -17.21 -7.89
CA HIS A 76 -12.81 -16.67 -9.08
C HIS A 76 -14.00 -17.54 -9.50
N GLN A 77 -13.83 -18.86 -9.52
CA GLN A 77 -14.91 -19.77 -9.88
C GLN A 77 -16.11 -19.63 -8.94
N ARG A 78 -15.87 -19.45 -7.64
CA ARG A 78 -16.93 -19.18 -6.66
C ARG A 78 -17.63 -17.85 -6.91
N LEU A 79 -16.88 -16.77 -7.14
CA LEU A 79 -17.48 -15.46 -7.47
C LEU A 79 -18.37 -15.53 -8.71
N VAL A 80 -17.96 -16.30 -9.73
CA VAL A 80 -18.78 -16.55 -10.93
C VAL A 80 -20.03 -17.36 -10.61
N ARG A 81 -19.94 -18.41 -9.77
CA ARG A 81 -21.10 -19.20 -9.32
C ARG A 81 -22.10 -18.33 -8.54
N ASP A 82 -21.60 -17.46 -7.68
CA ASP A 82 -22.38 -16.57 -6.83
C ASP A 82 -22.90 -15.33 -7.59
N GLN A 83 -22.67 -15.25 -8.91
CA GLN A 83 -23.10 -14.16 -9.80
C GLN A 83 -22.64 -12.77 -9.32
N VAL A 84 -21.44 -12.70 -8.73
CA VAL A 84 -20.83 -11.44 -8.27
C VAL A 84 -20.29 -10.68 -9.46
N THR A 85 -21.06 -9.69 -9.95
CA THR A 85 -20.77 -8.94 -11.18
C THR A 85 -20.34 -7.50 -10.94
N THR A 86 -20.60 -6.94 -9.75
CA THR A 86 -20.28 -5.54 -9.41
C THR A 86 -19.30 -5.45 -8.24
N MET A 87 -18.55 -4.36 -8.16
CA MET A 87 -17.63 -4.10 -7.03
C MET A 87 -18.37 -4.04 -5.68
N GLU A 88 -19.61 -3.56 -5.68
CA GLU A 88 -20.48 -3.53 -4.50
C GLU A 88 -20.86 -4.95 -4.07
N SER A 89 -21.29 -5.81 -5.00
CA SER A 89 -21.56 -7.22 -4.71
C SER A 89 -20.31 -7.98 -4.26
N MET A 90 -19.12 -7.60 -4.75
CA MET A 90 -17.85 -8.19 -4.34
C MET A 90 -17.50 -7.83 -2.90
N LEU A 91 -17.66 -6.56 -2.51
CA LEU A 91 -17.48 -6.12 -1.13
C LEU A 91 -18.45 -6.85 -0.20
N ARG A 92 -19.72 -6.96 -0.61
CA ARG A 92 -20.76 -7.69 0.15
C ARG A 92 -20.41 -9.17 0.32
N ALA A 93 -20.01 -9.85 -0.75
CA ALA A 93 -19.63 -11.27 -0.69
C ALA A 93 -18.38 -11.50 0.18
N ALA A 94 -17.39 -10.61 0.11
CA ALA A 94 -16.21 -10.66 0.96
C ALA A 94 -16.59 -10.44 2.45
N ALA A 95 -17.39 -9.40 2.73
CA ALA A 95 -17.84 -9.12 4.09
C ALA A 95 -18.67 -10.27 4.68
N ALA A 96 -19.58 -10.87 3.89
CA ALA A 96 -20.36 -12.03 4.29
C ALA A 96 -19.51 -13.27 4.58
N ARG A 97 -18.36 -13.42 3.93
CA ARG A 97 -17.44 -14.54 4.15
C ARG A 97 -16.55 -14.37 5.38
N TRP A 98 -16.11 -13.14 5.65
CA TRP A 98 -15.16 -12.83 6.73
C TRP A 98 -15.76 -11.87 7.77
N GLN A 99 -17.04 -12.09 8.12
CA GLN A 99 -17.87 -11.17 8.91
C GLN A 99 -17.14 -10.62 10.14
N ASN A 100 -16.65 -11.51 11.00
CA ASN A 100 -16.04 -11.16 12.30
C ASN A 100 -14.51 -10.99 12.23
N ARG A 101 -13.91 -10.99 11.04
CA ARG A 101 -12.47 -10.74 10.90
C ARG A 101 -12.20 -9.25 10.99
N ARG A 102 -11.09 -8.90 11.65
CA ARG A 102 -10.56 -7.53 11.69
C ARG A 102 -10.21 -7.11 10.26
N CYS A 103 -10.87 -6.08 9.75
CA CYS A 103 -10.75 -5.63 8.35
C CYS A 103 -10.02 -4.29 8.26
N LEU A 104 -10.45 -3.29 9.04
CA LEU A 104 -9.87 -1.95 9.03
C LEU A 104 -9.47 -1.52 10.44
N GLY A 105 -8.18 -1.24 10.66
CA GLY A 105 -7.65 -0.72 11.91
C GLY A 105 -7.46 0.78 11.83
N THR A 106 -8.00 1.53 12.79
CA THR A 106 -7.77 2.97 12.94
C THR A 106 -7.07 3.23 14.26
N ARG A 107 -5.98 4.00 14.24
CA ARG A 107 -5.24 4.35 15.45
C ARG A 107 -5.91 5.53 16.14
N THR A 108 -6.12 5.41 17.44
CA THR A 108 -6.72 6.49 18.24
C THR A 108 -5.71 7.61 18.48
N VAL A 109 -6.15 8.86 18.36
CA VAL A 109 -5.35 10.04 18.73
C VAL A 109 -5.80 10.48 20.11
N LEU A 110 -4.91 10.43 21.09
CA LEU A 110 -5.18 10.75 22.49
C LEU A 110 -4.93 12.23 22.79
N SER A 111 -3.83 12.79 22.28
CA SER A 111 -3.54 14.22 22.38
C SER A 111 -2.71 14.69 21.19
N GLU A 112 -2.78 15.99 20.91
CA GLU A 112 -1.97 16.69 19.92
C GLU A 112 -1.23 17.81 20.65
N GLU A 113 0.10 17.79 20.58
CA GLU A 113 0.98 18.74 21.23
C GLU A 113 1.73 19.53 20.16
N ASP A 114 1.71 20.85 20.26
CA ASP A 114 2.41 21.74 19.35
C ASP A 114 3.82 22.03 19.93
N GLU A 115 4.87 21.52 19.30
CA GLU A 115 6.27 21.72 19.70
C GLU A 115 6.87 22.86 18.86
N PRO A 116 7.01 24.08 19.42
CA PRO A 116 7.62 25.20 18.71
C PRO A 116 9.13 24.98 18.62
N GLN A 117 9.66 24.97 17.40
CA GLN A 117 11.10 24.94 17.18
C GLN A 117 11.72 26.34 17.20
N PRO A 118 13.03 26.45 17.45
CA PRO A 118 13.77 27.71 17.37
C PRO A 118 13.70 28.41 16.01
N ASN A 119 13.33 27.68 14.94
CA ASN A 119 13.18 28.19 13.57
C ASN A 119 11.78 28.78 13.27
N GLY A 120 10.88 28.85 14.27
CA GLY A 120 9.51 29.33 14.13
C GLY A 120 8.52 28.32 13.52
N ARG A 121 8.96 27.10 13.20
CA ARG A 121 8.08 26.02 12.75
C ARG A 121 7.47 25.32 13.97
N VAL A 122 6.16 25.12 13.93
CA VAL A 122 5.44 24.33 14.93
C VAL A 122 5.30 22.91 14.42
N PHE A 123 5.82 21.93 15.15
CA PHE A 123 5.54 20.52 14.87
C PHE A 123 4.35 20.04 15.69
N LYS A 124 3.40 19.38 15.02
CA LYS A 124 2.27 18.72 15.65
C LYS A 124 2.66 17.30 16.01
N LYS A 125 2.89 17.06 17.30
CA LYS A 125 3.20 15.76 17.86
C LYS A 125 1.93 15.09 18.32
N TYR A 126 1.60 13.94 17.73
CA TYR A 126 0.41 13.18 18.09
C TYR A 126 0.76 12.11 19.13
N LYS A 127 0.13 12.17 20.30
CA LYS A 127 0.12 11.06 21.25
C LYS A 127 -0.94 10.07 20.77
N MET A 128 -0.49 8.97 20.18
CA MET A 128 -1.37 7.96 19.60
C MET A 128 -1.58 6.79 20.55
N GLY A 129 -2.82 6.36 20.70
CA GLY A 129 -3.21 5.19 21.48
C GLY A 129 -3.24 3.90 20.65
N ASP A 130 -4.05 2.95 21.10
CA ASP A 130 -4.20 1.63 20.47
C ASP A 130 -5.02 1.68 19.17
N TYR A 131 -4.85 0.61 18.38
CA TYR A 131 -5.66 0.38 17.18
C TYR A 131 -7.05 -0.14 17.56
N VAL A 132 -8.06 0.56 17.09
CA VAL A 132 -9.45 0.09 17.10
C VAL A 132 -9.72 -0.57 15.75
N TRP A 133 -10.15 -1.83 15.81
CA TRP A 133 -10.41 -2.63 14.62
C TRP A 133 -11.90 -2.74 14.35
N ARG A 134 -12.29 -2.44 13.11
CA ARG A 134 -13.64 -2.67 12.58
C ARG A 134 -13.72 -4.05 11.93
N SER A 135 -14.86 -4.71 12.09
CA SER A 135 -15.14 -5.99 11.45
C SER A 135 -15.50 -5.80 9.96
N SER A 136 -15.38 -6.85 9.15
CA SER A 136 -15.70 -6.75 7.71
C SER A 136 -17.17 -6.40 7.47
N ILE A 137 -18.07 -6.85 8.35
CA ILE A 137 -19.51 -6.58 8.24
C ILE A 137 -19.86 -5.13 8.63
N GLU A 138 -19.18 -4.58 9.64
CA GLU A 138 -19.31 -3.16 9.98
C GLU A 138 -18.84 -2.26 8.84
N LEU A 139 -17.70 -2.61 8.21
CA LEU A 139 -17.15 -1.87 7.09
C LEU A 139 -18.11 -1.85 5.89
N GLU A 140 -18.71 -2.99 5.53
CA GLU A 140 -19.68 -3.06 4.44
C GLU A 140 -20.93 -2.22 4.73
N LYS A 141 -21.43 -2.30 5.97
CA LYS A 141 -22.58 -1.49 6.41
C LYS A 141 -22.27 0.01 6.35
N GLU A 142 -21.10 0.43 6.80
CA GLU A 142 -20.66 1.82 6.77
C GLU A 142 -20.50 2.32 5.33
N ALA A 143 -19.87 1.53 4.46
CA ALA A 143 -19.74 1.85 3.04
C ALA A 143 -21.10 1.98 2.34
N LYS A 144 -22.05 1.10 2.66
CA LYS A 144 -23.42 1.14 2.15
C LYS A 144 -24.18 2.38 2.63
N ASN A 145 -24.08 2.72 3.91
CA ASN A 145 -24.70 3.92 4.47
C ASN A 145 -24.10 5.20 3.87
N PHE A 146 -22.78 5.24 3.69
CA PHE A 146 -22.08 6.34 3.03
C PHE A 146 -22.57 6.49 1.57
N ALA A 147 -22.65 5.39 0.82
CA ALA A 147 -23.16 5.39 -0.54
C ALA A 147 -24.63 5.87 -0.60
N ALA A 148 -25.48 5.44 0.33
CA ALA A 148 -26.86 5.91 0.43
C ALA A 148 -26.93 7.42 0.71
N GLY A 149 -26.09 7.94 1.61
CA GLY A 149 -25.99 9.38 1.88
C GLY A 149 -25.58 10.19 0.65
N LEU A 150 -24.62 9.69 -0.15
CA LEU A 150 -24.27 10.35 -1.42
C LEU A 150 -25.44 10.38 -2.40
N ARG A 151 -26.24 9.30 -2.47
CA ARG A 151 -27.44 9.27 -3.31
C ARG A 151 -28.48 10.28 -2.85
N GLU A 152 -28.68 10.42 -1.55
CA GLU A 152 -29.60 11.40 -0.97
C GLU A 152 -29.16 12.84 -1.26
N LEU A 153 -27.85 13.11 -1.24
CA LEU A 153 -27.28 14.41 -1.60
C LEU A 153 -27.31 14.71 -3.12
N GLY A 154 -27.90 13.84 -3.93
CA GLY A 154 -28.09 14.04 -5.37
C GLY A 154 -26.95 13.52 -6.25
N CYS A 155 -26.00 12.74 -5.71
CA CYS A 155 -24.98 12.10 -6.55
C CYS A 155 -25.61 11.05 -7.47
N GLN A 156 -25.62 11.32 -8.77
CA GLN A 156 -26.13 10.39 -9.78
C GLN A 156 -25.12 9.28 -10.10
N PRO A 157 -25.58 8.09 -10.53
CA PRO A 157 -24.70 7.06 -11.08
C PRO A 157 -23.81 7.61 -12.21
N ARG A 158 -22.61 7.03 -12.34
CA ARG A 158 -21.65 7.33 -13.44
C ARG A 158 -21.15 8.78 -13.45
N ARG A 159 -21.27 9.50 -12.33
CA ARG A 159 -20.66 10.81 -12.11
C ARG A 159 -19.33 10.66 -11.37
N ASN A 160 -18.41 11.57 -11.65
CA ASN A 160 -17.12 11.61 -10.99
C ASN A 160 -17.30 12.15 -9.56
N VAL A 161 -16.67 11.49 -8.60
CA VAL A 161 -16.60 11.94 -7.21
C VAL A 161 -15.16 12.25 -6.88
N VAL A 162 -14.90 13.42 -6.32
CA VAL A 162 -13.57 13.82 -5.86
C VAL A 162 -13.48 13.59 -4.37
N ILE A 163 -12.52 12.77 -3.94
CA ILE A 163 -12.28 12.47 -2.53
C ILE A 163 -10.98 13.16 -2.12
N GLY A 164 -11.10 14.24 -1.36
CA GLY A 164 -9.97 14.88 -0.68
C GLY A 164 -9.68 14.14 0.62
N HIS A 165 -8.46 13.65 0.79
CA HIS A 165 -8.02 13.08 2.06
C HIS A 165 -6.65 13.63 2.42
N ASN A 166 -6.38 13.72 3.72
CA ASN A 166 -5.09 14.14 4.24
C ASN A 166 -4.44 12.93 4.92
N ILE A 167 -3.33 12.46 4.38
CA ILE A 167 -2.50 11.44 5.05
C ILE A 167 -1.50 12.20 5.90
N ARG A 168 -1.78 12.26 7.21
CA ARG A 168 -0.82 12.76 8.19
C ARG A 168 0.07 11.60 8.60
N ASP A 169 1.31 11.57 8.10
CA ASP A 169 2.33 10.63 8.55
C ASP A 169 2.77 11.07 9.95
N ALA A 170 2.26 10.39 10.98
CA ALA A 170 2.64 10.62 12.37
C ALA A 170 3.96 9.89 12.65
N ARG A 171 5.07 10.48 12.21
CA ARG A 171 6.41 10.09 12.65
C ARG A 171 6.81 10.86 13.89
#